data_AF-A0A074VV76-F1
#
_entry.id   AF-A0A074VV76-F1
#
_cell.length_a   1.000
_cell.length_b   1.000
_cell.length_c   1.000
_cell.angle_alpha   90.00
_cell.angle_beta   90.00
_cell.angle_gamma   90.00
#
_symmetry.space_group_name_H-M   'P 1'
#
loop_
_entity.id
_entity.type
_entity.pdbx_description
1 polymer ?
#
loop_
_entity_poly.entity_id
_entity_poly.type
_entity_poly.pdbx_seq_one_letter_code
_entity_poly.pdbx_strand_id
1 'polypeptide(L)'
;MLQTLDIDASIEDTGISPQEVQRYISPQDHCDGKWTCLFDGCNKKFGRKENIRAHVQTHLGDRQFKCNHCGKCFVRQHDLKRHAKIHSGDKPHKCPCGNGFARQDALTRH
;
A
#
# COMPACT_ATOMS: atom_id res chain seq x y z
N MET A 1 21.81 -14.62 13.76
CA MET A 1 21.08 -13.33 13.86
C MET A 1 20.36 -13.08 12.54
N LEU A 2 19.10 -12.65 12.63
CA LEU A 2 18.17 -12.28 11.54
C LEU A 2 17.70 -13.43 10.65
N GLN A 3 16.72 -14.22 11.13
CA GLN A 3 15.80 -14.92 10.23
C GLN A 3 14.86 -13.86 9.63
N THR A 4 15.24 -13.31 8.48
CA THR A 4 14.33 -12.64 7.57
C THR A 4 13.33 -13.69 7.09
N LEU A 5 12.24 -13.90 7.84
CA LEU A 5 11.16 -14.77 7.40
C LEU A 5 10.66 -14.27 6.05
N ASP A 6 10.72 -15.17 5.08
CA ASP A 6 10.50 -14.95 3.67
C ASP A 6 9.23 -14.16 3.44
N ILE A 7 9.39 -12.91 3.01
CA ILE A 7 8.29 -12.11 2.49
C ILE A 7 8.03 -12.63 1.08
N ASP A 8 7.38 -13.80 0.98
CA ASP A 8 6.80 -14.27 -0.27
C ASP A 8 5.59 -13.38 -0.58
N ALA A 9 5.89 -12.19 -1.08
CA ALA A 9 4.95 -11.33 -1.77
C ALA A 9 4.92 -11.81 -3.22
N SER A 10 4.00 -12.71 -3.54
CA SER A 10 3.73 -13.04 -4.92
C SER A 10 3.02 -11.85 -5.55
N ILE A 11 3.58 -11.33 -6.65
CA ILE A 11 2.83 -10.48 -7.56
C ILE A 11 1.87 -11.42 -8.27
N GLU A 12 0.58 -11.33 -7.93
CA GLU A 12 -0.45 -11.95 -8.77
C GLU A 12 -0.72 -10.98 -9.91
N ASP A 13 -0.65 -11.46 -11.15
CA ASP A 13 -0.95 -10.68 -12.35
C ASP A 13 -2.45 -10.41 -12.37
N THR A 14 -2.90 -9.45 -11.57
CA THR A 14 -4.31 -9.07 -11.43
C THR A 14 -4.76 -8.24 -12.63
N GLY A 15 -4.55 -8.76 -13.85
CA GLY A 15 -5.30 -8.52 -15.08
C GLY A 15 -5.46 -7.09 -15.63
N ILE A 16 -5.02 -6.05 -14.92
CA ILE A 16 -5.21 -4.67 -15.33
C ILE A 16 -3.89 -4.11 -15.84
N SER A 17 -3.83 -3.87 -17.15
CA SER A 17 -2.68 -3.29 -17.81
C SER A 17 -2.26 -1.98 -17.13
N PRO A 18 -0.95 -1.74 -16.91
CA PRO A 18 -0.44 -0.45 -16.42
C PRO A 18 -0.93 0.75 -17.24
N GLN A 19 -1.29 0.52 -18.51
CA GLN A 19 -1.82 1.54 -19.42
C GLN A 19 -3.26 1.92 -19.07
N GLU A 20 -4.09 0.98 -18.60
CA GLU A 20 -5.47 1.24 -18.19
C GLU A 20 -5.50 2.15 -16.95
N VAL A 21 -4.61 1.90 -15.98
CA VAL A 21 -4.45 2.74 -14.79
C VAL A 21 -4.05 4.18 -15.17
N GLN A 22 -3.21 4.34 -16.20
CA GLN A 22 -2.71 5.65 -16.61
C GLN A 22 -3.79 6.55 -17.23
N ARG A 23 -4.89 5.98 -17.77
CA ARG A 23 -6.01 6.73 -18.36
C ARG A 23 -6.76 7.60 -17.34
N TYR A 24 -6.77 7.20 -16.07
CA TYR A 24 -7.50 7.90 -15.00
C TYR A 24 -6.62 8.84 -14.17
N ILE A 25 -5.42 9.14 -14.66
CA ILE A 25 -4.44 10.00 -14.01
C ILE A 25 -4.26 11.25 -14.90
N SER A 26 -4.43 12.44 -14.32
CA SER A 26 -4.18 13.68 -15.08
C SER A 26 -2.79 13.69 -15.72
N PRO A 27 -2.62 14.32 -16.89
CA PRO A 27 -1.29 14.63 -17.42
C PRO A 27 -0.46 15.38 -16.38
N GLN A 28 0.87 15.22 -16.44
CA GLN A 28 1.76 15.97 -15.57
C GLN A 28 1.87 17.40 -16.09
N ASP A 29 1.09 18.31 -15.52
CA ASP A 29 1.28 19.73 -15.79
C ASP A 29 2.56 20.21 -15.11
N HIS A 30 3.45 20.80 -15.91
CA HIS A 30 4.76 21.31 -15.49
C HIS A 30 4.64 22.41 -14.42
N CYS A 31 3.50 23.09 -14.31
CA CYS A 31 3.28 24.21 -13.39
C CYS A 31 2.67 23.82 -12.03
N ASP A 32 1.77 22.83 -11.96
CA ASP A 32 1.06 22.50 -10.70
C ASP A 32 1.74 21.38 -9.89
N GLY A 33 2.57 20.56 -10.53
CA GLY A 33 3.31 19.46 -9.88
C GLY A 33 2.42 18.42 -9.18
N LYS A 34 1.10 18.47 -9.40
CA LYS A 34 0.11 17.63 -8.74
C LYS A 34 -0.62 16.76 -9.76
N TRP A 35 -0.82 15.52 -9.36
CA TRP A 35 -1.58 14.54 -10.12
C TRP A 35 -3.01 14.47 -9.58
N THR A 36 -3.99 14.52 -10.47
CA THR A 36 -5.42 14.50 -10.12
C THR A 36 -6.08 13.22 -10.64
N CYS A 37 -6.90 12.60 -9.79
CA CYS A 37 -7.70 11.43 -10.16
C CYS A 37 -8.84 11.85 -11.09
N LEU A 38 -9.01 11.15 -12.21
CA LEU A 38 -10.04 11.46 -13.21
C LEU A 38 -11.27 10.53 -13.10
N PHE A 39 -11.37 9.69 -12.07
CA PHE A 39 -12.58 8.92 -11.80
C PHE A 39 -13.74 9.84 -11.44
N ASP A 40 -14.93 9.54 -11.98
CA ASP A 40 -16.13 10.31 -11.70
C ASP A 40 -16.44 10.32 -10.19
N GLY A 41 -16.77 11.51 -9.67
CA GLY A 41 -16.95 11.74 -8.24
C GLY A 41 -15.67 11.71 -7.37
N CYS A 42 -14.47 11.53 -7.96
CA CYS A 42 -13.22 11.50 -7.20
C CYS A 42 -12.39 12.80 -7.30
N ASN A 43 -12.42 13.61 -6.24
CA ASN A 43 -11.71 14.91 -6.20
C ASN A 43 -10.30 14.86 -5.56
N LYS A 44 -9.64 13.69 -5.56
CA LYS A 44 -8.35 13.52 -4.86
C LYS A 44 -7.16 13.97 -5.71
N LYS A 45 -6.23 14.69 -5.08
CA LYS A 45 -4.97 15.17 -5.67
C LYS A 45 -3.77 14.61 -4.91
N PHE A 46 -2.68 14.36 -5.63
CA PHE A 46 -1.47 13.73 -5.10
C PHE A 46 -0.22 14.45 -5.60
N GLY A 47 0.75 14.67 -4.73
CA GLY A 47 2.03 15.28 -5.13
C GLY A 47 3.01 14.32 -5.82
N ARG A 48 2.68 13.03 -5.93
CA ARG A 48 3.57 12.02 -6.53
C ARG A 48 2.80 11.01 -7.38
N LYS A 49 3.41 10.59 -8.50
CA LYS A 49 2.79 9.73 -9.51
C LYS A 49 2.45 8.33 -8.97
N GLU A 50 3.33 7.76 -8.15
CA GLU A 50 3.14 6.46 -7.54
C GLU A 50 1.95 6.42 -6.58
N ASN A 51 1.68 7.55 -5.90
CA ASN A 51 0.57 7.66 -4.96
C ASN A 51 -0.78 7.71 -5.67
N ILE A 52 -0.89 8.49 -6.74
CA ILE A 52 -2.11 8.51 -7.55
C ILE A 52 -2.32 7.20 -8.28
N ARG A 53 -1.27 6.55 -8.80
CA ARG A 53 -1.38 5.24 -9.46
C ARG A 53 -1.97 4.21 -8.50
N ALA A 54 -1.41 4.10 -7.30
CA ALA A 54 -1.93 3.22 -6.28
C ALA A 54 -3.35 3.63 -5.82
N HIS A 55 -3.70 4.91 -5.86
CA HIS A 55 -5.07 5.33 -5.59
C HIS A 55 -6.05 4.89 -6.71
N VAL A 56 -5.71 5.09 -7.98
CA VAL A 56 -6.55 4.66 -9.11
C VAL A 56 -6.77 3.15 -9.09
N GLN A 57 -5.74 2.37 -8.75
CA GLN A 57 -5.86 0.92 -8.56
C GLN A 57 -6.92 0.54 -7.51
N THR A 58 -7.21 1.39 -6.52
CA THR A 58 -8.31 1.12 -5.56
C THR A 58 -9.70 1.23 -6.17
N HIS A 59 -9.89 2.06 -7.20
CA HIS A 59 -11.15 2.15 -7.94
C HIS A 59 -11.32 0.96 -8.87
N LEU A 60 -10.22 0.55 -9.51
CA LEU A 60 -10.20 -0.58 -10.44
C LEU A 60 -10.20 -1.95 -9.75
N GLY A 61 -10.07 -1.97 -8.42
CA GLY A 61 -9.95 -3.23 -7.65
C GLY A 61 -8.64 -3.97 -7.88
N ASP A 62 -7.66 -3.34 -8.54
CA ASP A 62 -6.37 -3.93 -8.88
C ASP A 62 -5.48 -4.05 -7.63
N ARG A 63 -5.33 -5.27 -7.11
CA ARG A 63 -4.56 -5.56 -5.90
C ARG A 63 -3.53 -6.64 -6.17
N GLN A 64 -2.41 -6.22 -6.73
CA GLN A 64 -1.35 -7.09 -7.24
C GLN A 64 -0.56 -7.84 -6.15
N PHE A 65 -0.58 -7.38 -4.90
CA PHE A 65 0.26 -7.95 -3.84
C PHE A 65 -0.56 -8.77 -2.86
N LYS A 66 -0.43 -10.10 -2.92
CA LYS A 66 -1.15 -11.00 -2.03
C LYS A 66 -0.27 -11.48 -0.88
N CYS A 67 -0.88 -11.58 0.30
CA CYS A 67 -0.29 -12.27 1.43
C CYS A 67 -0.51 -13.77 1.30
N ASN A 68 0.56 -14.55 1.17
CA ASN A 68 0.47 -16.01 1.04
C ASN A 68 -0.03 -16.69 2.33
N HIS A 69 0.12 -16.05 3.49
CA HIS A 69 -0.35 -16.62 4.76
C HIS A 69 -1.88 -16.55 4.94
N CYS A 70 -2.53 -15.49 4.44
CA CYS A 70 -3.96 -15.25 4.71
C CYS A 70 -4.79 -14.84 3.49
N GLY A 71 -4.18 -14.82 2.30
CA GLY A 71 -4.83 -14.48 1.02
C GLY A 71 -5.21 -12.99 0.86
N LYS A 72 -4.90 -12.12 1.82
CA LYS A 72 -5.25 -10.69 1.73
C LYS A 72 -4.44 -9.98 0.65
N CYS A 73 -5.13 -9.24 -0.23
CA CYS A 73 -4.50 -8.49 -1.31
C CYS A 73 -4.35 -6.99 -0.98
N PHE A 74 -3.23 -6.41 -1.43
CA PHE A 74 -2.81 -5.04 -1.22
C PHE A 74 -2.43 -4.40 -2.56
N VAL A 75 -2.59 -3.08 -2.65
CA VAL A 75 -2.19 -2.30 -3.83
C VAL A 75 -0.69 -2.00 -3.83
N ARG A 76 -0.05 -1.90 -2.66
CA ARG A 76 1.37 -1.59 -2.53
C ARG A 76 2.12 -2.69 -1.80
N GLN A 77 3.34 -3.00 -2.27
CA GLN A 77 4.20 -3.99 -1.63
C GLN A 77 4.53 -3.62 -0.17
N HIS A 78 4.80 -2.35 0.13
CA HIS A 78 5.11 -1.94 1.50
C HIS A 78 3.92 -2.13 2.46
N ASP A 79 2.69 -2.00 1.96
CA ASP A 79 1.48 -2.24 2.74
C ASP A 79 1.37 -3.74 3.08
N LEU A 80 1.69 -4.63 2.13
CA LEU A 80 1.80 -6.08 2.37
C LEU A 80 2.94 -6.40 3.35
N LYS A 81 4.14 -5.83 3.18
CA LYS A 81 5.28 -6.04 4.10
C LYS A 81 4.92 -5.62 5.52
N ARG A 82 4.25 -4.47 5.67
CA ARG A 82 3.75 -4.00 6.96
C ARG A 82 2.70 -4.93 7.53
N HIS A 83 1.80 -5.43 6.69
CA HIS A 83 0.80 -6.43 7.09
C HIS A 83 1.46 -7.72 7.58
N ALA A 84 2.47 -8.25 6.90
CA ALA A 84 3.13 -9.51 7.25
C ALA A 84 3.71 -9.51 8.67
N LYS A 85 4.08 -8.36 9.22
CA LYS A 85 4.55 -8.23 10.62
C LYS A 85 3.54 -8.74 11.65
N ILE A 86 2.24 -8.72 11.34
CA ILE A 86 1.23 -9.24 12.26
C ILE A 86 1.30 -10.76 12.40
N HIS A 87 1.71 -11.47 11.34
CA HIS A 87 1.82 -12.93 11.35
C HIS A 87 3.07 -13.40 12.09
N SER A 88 4.14 -12.60 12.03
CA SER A 88 5.35 -12.84 12.81
C SER A 88 5.14 -12.66 14.32
N GLY A 89 4.09 -11.95 14.74
CA GLY A 89 3.90 -11.58 16.15
C GLY A 89 4.96 -10.63 16.71
N ASP A 90 5.87 -10.12 15.88
CA ASP A 90 6.95 -9.22 16.29
C ASP A 90 6.37 -7.88 16.79
N LYS A 91 6.77 -7.48 17.99
CA LYS A 91 6.29 -6.29 18.70
C LYS A 91 7.49 -5.48 19.21
N PRO A 92 8.26 -4.87 18.31
CA PRO A 92 9.49 -4.15 18.69
C PRO A 92 9.18 -2.83 19.41
N HIS A 93 7.97 -2.30 19.28
CA HIS A 93 7.58 -1.03 19.90
C HIS A 93 6.84 -1.29 21.20
N LYS A 94 7.45 -0.98 22.34
CA LYS A 94 6.88 -1.24 23.68
C LYS A 94 6.44 0.05 24.36
N CYS A 95 5.26 0.03 24.97
CA CYS A 95 4.77 1.09 25.85
C CYS A 95 5.23 0.83 27.30
N PRO A 96 5.51 1.87 28.10
CA PRO A 96 5.79 1.71 29.53
C PRO A 96 4.72 0.94 30.32
N CYS A 97 3.46 0.91 29.86
CA CYS A 97 2.39 0.12 30.47
C CYS A 97 2.49 -1.40 30.22
N GLY A 98 3.50 -1.87 29.48
CA GLY A 98 3.75 -3.28 29.18
C GLY A 98 3.18 -3.77 27.83
N ASN A 99 2.37 -2.96 27.15
CA ASN A 99 1.84 -3.33 25.83
C ASN A 99 2.89 -3.23 24.73
N GLY A 100 3.00 -4.28 23.90
CA GLY A 100 3.85 -4.33 22.72
C GLY A 100 3.06 -4.17 21.41
N PHE A 101 3.63 -3.43 20.47
CA PHE A 101 3.04 -3.09 19.18
C PHE A 101 3.98 -3.45 18.04
N ALA A 102 3.40 -4.00 16.97
CA ALA A 102 4.13 -4.32 15.74
C ALA A 102 4.55 -3.08 14.92
N ARG A 103 4.00 -1.90 15.25
CA ARG A 103 4.21 -0.65 14.50
C ARG A 103 4.24 0.55 15.43
N GLN A 104 5.10 1.53 15.13
CA GLN A 104 5.25 2.74 15.93
C GLN A 104 3.99 3.60 15.97
N ASP A 105 3.28 3.76 14.84
CA ASP A 105 2.06 4.56 14.78
C ASP A 105 0.93 3.96 15.63
N ALA A 106 0.90 2.64 15.79
CA ALA A 106 -0.04 1.97 16.69
C ALA A 106 0.29 2.28 18.16
N LEU A 107 1.59 2.38 18.51
CA LEU A 107 2.02 2.84 19.83
C LEU A 107 1.72 4.33 20.04
N THR A 108 1.95 5.19 19.05
CA THR A 108 1.69 6.64 19.18
C THR A 108 0.21 6.96 19.47
N ARG A 109 -0.71 6.13 18.96
CA ARG A 109 -2.15 6.28 19.18
C ARG A 109 -2.66 5.54 20.43
N HIS A 110 -1.85 4.66 21.01
CA HIS A 110 -2.19 3.90 22.22
C HIS A 110 -2.10 4.79 23.45
#